data_AF-A0A6H2NII4-F1
#
_entry.id   AF-A0A6H2NII4-F1
#
_cell.length_a   1.000
_cell.length_b   1.000
_cell.length_c   1.000
_cell.angle_alpha   90.00
_cell.angle_beta   90.00
_cell.angle_gamma   90.00
#
_symmetry.space_group_name_H-M   'P 1'
#
loop_
_entity.id
_entity.type
_entity.pdbx_description
1 polymer ?
#
loop_
_entity_poly.entity_id
_entity_poly.type
_entity_poly.pdbx_seq_one_letter_code
_entity_poly.pdbx_strand_id
1 'polypeptide(L)'
;MTLSQMAEQVQQLVKAETAVVAIAEDAGNTIVYAAAVGKHAPFIQGKRSQTSTSGLCGAVLESGQAALVCNPQTDVRIRQDLAEQLGITTALAVPVKHNGALVGALMVLNRLDGTEFTQTEEQALMDYAETVAAAGLDC
;
A
#
# COMPACT_ATOMS: atom_id res chain seq x y z
N MET A 1 11.96 6.13 13.28
CA MET A 1 11.94 5.17 12.17
C MET A 1 11.58 5.96 10.93
N THR A 2 12.31 5.79 9.83
CA THR A 2 12.02 6.53 8.57
C THR A 2 10.96 5.80 7.73
N LEU A 3 10.35 6.49 6.76
CA LEU A 3 9.38 5.88 5.83
C LEU A 3 10.01 4.76 4.99
N SER A 4 11.28 4.88 4.61
CA SER A 4 12.01 3.81 3.92
C SER A 4 12.17 2.58 4.81
N GLN A 5 12.51 2.75 6.09
CA GLN A 5 12.59 1.64 7.04
C GLN A 5 11.22 0.97 7.24
N MET A 6 10.13 1.75 7.24
CA MET A 6 8.78 1.19 7.28
C MET A 6 8.50 0.32 6.05
N ALA A 7 8.81 0.83 4.85
CA ALA A 7 8.62 0.08 3.61
C ALA A 7 9.43 -1.23 3.61
N GLU A 8 10.69 -1.20 4.07
CA GLU A 8 11.53 -2.40 4.22
C GLU A 8 10.92 -3.43 5.19
N GLN A 9 10.45 -2.98 6.34
CA GLN A 9 9.82 -3.85 7.33
C GLN A 9 8.52 -4.47 6.80
N VAL A 10 7.67 -3.67 6.15
CA VAL A 10 6.46 -4.16 5.47
C VAL A 10 6.81 -5.21 4.43
N GLN A 11 7.80 -4.96 3.58
CA GLN A 11 8.22 -5.90 2.55
C GLN A 11 8.65 -7.24 3.15
N GLN A 12 9.44 -7.21 4.22
CA GLN A 12 9.95 -8.40 4.89
C GLN A 12 8.85 -9.16 5.63
N LEU A 13 7.94 -8.44 6.29
CA LEU A 13 6.85 -9.00 7.09
C LEU A 13 5.97 -9.95 6.26
N VAL A 14 5.60 -9.54 5.04
CA VAL A 14 4.71 -10.32 4.16
C VAL A 14 5.42 -10.92 2.95
N LYS A 15 6.75 -10.82 2.89
CA LYS A 15 7.60 -11.35 1.81
C LYS A 15 7.15 -10.89 0.41
N ALA A 16 6.98 -9.59 0.22
CA ALA A 16 6.51 -9.01 -1.05
C ALA A 16 7.65 -8.62 -2.01
N GLU A 17 7.39 -8.66 -3.32
CA GLU A 17 8.32 -8.14 -4.34
C GLU A 17 8.48 -6.63 -4.22
N THR A 18 7.41 -5.92 -3.86
CA THR A 18 7.40 -4.47 -3.68
C THR A 18 6.53 -4.10 -2.47
N ALA A 19 7.01 -3.12 -1.68
CA ALA A 19 6.24 -2.50 -0.61
C ALA A 19 6.27 -0.98 -0.74
N VAL A 20 5.20 -0.34 -0.31
CA VAL A 20 4.95 1.09 -0.49
C VAL A 20 4.32 1.67 0.76
N VAL A 21 4.81 2.83 1.19
CA VAL A 21 4.17 3.69 2.19
C VAL A 21 3.58 4.89 1.45
N ALA A 22 2.25 5.01 1.51
CA ALA A 22 1.50 6.09 0.91
C ALA A 22 1.00 7.04 2.00
N ILE A 23 1.12 8.35 1.77
CA ILE A 23 0.66 9.41 2.66
C ILE A 23 -0.54 10.10 2.02
N ALA A 24 -1.57 10.34 2.82
CA ALA A 24 -2.73 11.13 2.44
C ALA A 24 -2.45 12.61 2.71
N GLU A 25 -2.60 13.44 1.68
CA GLU A 25 -2.49 14.90 1.77
C GLU A 25 -3.81 15.55 1.32
N ASP A 26 -3.93 16.87 1.47
CA ASP A 26 -5.08 17.67 1.02
C ASP A 26 -6.43 17.14 1.56
N ALA A 27 -6.47 16.84 2.86
CA ALA A 27 -7.61 16.23 3.54
C ALA A 27 -8.04 14.88 2.93
N GLY A 28 -7.09 14.12 2.36
CA GLY A 28 -7.31 12.81 1.76
C GLY A 28 -7.62 12.84 0.26
N ASN A 29 -7.52 13.98 -0.40
CA ASN A 29 -7.76 14.10 -1.85
C ASN A 29 -6.53 13.75 -2.70
N THR A 30 -5.34 13.80 -2.11
CA THR A 30 -4.07 13.53 -2.79
C THR A 30 -3.34 12.40 -2.08
N ILE A 31 -2.77 11.49 -2.85
CA ILE A 31 -1.87 10.44 -2.35
C ILE A 31 -0.45 10.73 -2.79
N VAL A 32 0.49 10.56 -1.87
CA VAL A 32 1.93 10.61 -2.12
C VAL A 32 2.53 9.25 -1.82
N TYR A 33 3.20 8.64 -2.80
CA TYR A 33 3.93 7.40 -2.59
C TYR A 33 5.31 7.73 -2.00
N ALA A 34 5.33 8.05 -0.70
CA ALA A 34 6.44 8.68 -0.02
C ALA A 34 7.68 7.78 0.13
N ALA A 35 7.48 6.48 0.29
CA ALA A 35 8.56 5.50 0.24
C ALA A 35 8.13 4.24 -0.50
N ALA A 36 9.04 3.63 -1.25
CA ALA A 36 8.83 2.32 -1.82
C ALA A 36 10.14 1.52 -1.81
N VAL A 37 10.04 0.20 -1.70
CA VAL A 37 11.18 -0.72 -1.80
C VAL A 37 10.84 -1.92 -2.66
N GLY A 38 11.88 -2.58 -3.18
CA GLY A 38 11.76 -3.75 -4.02
C GLY A 38 11.63 -3.45 -5.51
N LYS A 39 11.12 -4.43 -6.25
CA LYS A 39 11.20 -4.52 -7.72
C LYS A 39 10.67 -3.29 -8.46
N HIS A 40 9.56 -2.71 -7.99
CA HIS A 40 8.90 -1.59 -8.66
C HIS A 40 9.09 -0.24 -7.95
N ALA A 41 9.96 -0.16 -6.93
CA ALA A 41 10.19 1.07 -6.18
C ALA A 41 10.61 2.28 -7.05
N PRO A 42 11.55 2.16 -8.02
CA PRO A 42 11.93 3.29 -8.87
C PRO A 42 10.79 3.85 -9.72
N PHE A 43 9.77 3.03 -10.00
CA PHE A 43 8.60 3.47 -10.74
C PHE A 43 7.56 4.15 -9.84
N ILE A 44 7.52 3.82 -8.54
CA ILE A 44 6.44 4.23 -7.63
C ILE A 44 6.86 5.43 -6.78
N GLN A 45 8.07 5.41 -6.23
CA GLN A 45 8.51 6.37 -5.23
C GLN A 45 8.46 7.82 -5.73
N GLY A 46 7.89 8.70 -4.91
CA GLY A 46 7.78 10.13 -5.19
C GLY A 46 6.64 10.50 -6.13
N LYS A 47 5.90 9.54 -6.69
CA LYS A 47 4.70 9.83 -7.48
C LYS A 47 3.58 10.37 -6.60
N ARG A 48 2.72 11.16 -7.24
CA ARG A 48 1.55 11.77 -6.63
C ARG A 48 0.35 11.61 -7.55
N SER A 49 -0.82 11.34 -6.99
CA SER A 49 -2.06 11.17 -7.75
C SER A 49 -3.27 11.56 -6.91
N GLN A 50 -4.37 11.89 -7.57
CA GLN A 50 -5.66 12.11 -6.89
C GLN A 50 -6.17 10.79 -6.32
N THR A 51 -6.66 10.79 -5.09
CA THR A 51 -7.17 9.59 -4.41
C THR A 51 -8.18 8.83 -5.27
N SER A 52 -9.10 9.56 -5.92
CA SER A 52 -10.13 9.02 -6.82
C SER A 52 -9.62 8.26 -8.05
N THR A 53 -8.33 8.39 -8.39
CA THR A 53 -7.70 7.74 -9.56
C THR A 53 -6.48 6.88 -9.20
N SER A 54 -6.20 6.73 -7.91
CA SER A 54 -4.99 6.08 -7.37
C SER A 54 -5.11 4.57 -7.19
N GLY A 55 -6.13 3.96 -7.78
CA GLY A 55 -6.38 2.52 -7.72
C GLY A 55 -6.52 2.02 -6.28
N LEU A 56 -5.78 0.98 -5.93
CA LEU A 56 -5.96 0.25 -4.67
C LEU A 56 -5.75 1.15 -3.43
N CYS A 57 -4.72 1.99 -3.44
CA CYS A 57 -4.48 2.94 -2.36
C CYS A 57 -5.64 3.94 -2.22
N GLY A 58 -6.19 4.39 -3.35
CA GLY A 58 -7.37 5.25 -3.37
C GLY A 58 -8.58 4.58 -2.72
N ALA A 59 -8.90 3.36 -3.16
CA ALA A 59 -10.01 2.58 -2.62
C ALA A 59 -9.89 2.33 -1.11
N VAL A 60 -8.68 2.07 -0.60
CA VAL A 60 -8.42 1.89 0.83
C VAL A 60 -8.60 3.19 1.61
N LEU A 61 -8.12 4.32 1.08
CA LEU A 61 -8.30 5.62 1.73
C LEU A 61 -9.76 6.11 1.70
N GLU A 62 -10.51 5.79 0.65
CA GLU A 62 -11.93 6.15 0.56
C GLU A 62 -12.81 5.29 1.48
N SER A 63 -12.55 3.98 1.55
CA SER A 63 -13.33 3.07 2.39
C SER A 63 -12.87 3.01 3.84
N GLY A 64 -11.61 3.33 4.10
CA GLY A 64 -10.96 3.10 5.39
C GLY A 64 -10.87 1.62 5.78
N GLN A 65 -10.97 0.71 4.81
CA GLN A 65 -10.93 -0.75 4.96
C GLN A 65 -9.74 -1.34 4.19
N ALA A 66 -9.23 -2.48 4.66
CA ALA A 66 -8.22 -3.24 3.93
C ALA A 66 -8.76 -3.79 2.60
N ALA A 67 -7.86 -4.00 1.65
CA ALA A 67 -8.19 -4.56 0.34
C ALA A 67 -7.16 -5.62 -0.05
N LEU A 68 -7.63 -6.88 -0.05
CA LEU A 68 -6.92 -8.03 -0.57
C LEU A 68 -7.34 -8.33 -2.01
N VAL A 69 -6.39 -8.45 -2.92
CA VAL A 69 -6.61 -8.68 -4.36
C VAL A 69 -5.79 -9.87 -4.84
N CYS A 70 -6.46 -10.98 -5.12
CA CYS A 70 -5.86 -12.20 -5.67
C CYS A 70 -5.82 -12.22 -7.20
N ASN A 71 -6.70 -11.46 -7.86
CA ASN A 71 -6.72 -11.35 -9.32
C ASN A 71 -6.95 -9.89 -9.76
N PRO A 72 -5.86 -9.15 -10.03
CA PRO A 72 -5.89 -7.79 -10.52
C PRO A 72 -6.76 -7.57 -11.75
N GLN A 73 -6.78 -8.50 -12.71
CA GLN A 73 -7.47 -8.32 -14.00
C GLN A 73 -8.99 -8.17 -13.86
N THR A 74 -9.56 -8.70 -12.77
CA THR A 74 -11.00 -8.66 -12.51
C THR A 74 -11.39 -7.66 -11.42
N ASP A 75 -10.41 -7.02 -10.78
CA ASP A 75 -10.67 -6.10 -9.66
C ASP A 75 -10.75 -4.66 -10.13
N VAL A 76 -11.93 -4.05 -10.01
CA VAL A 76 -12.20 -2.65 -10.42
C VAL A 76 -11.36 -1.62 -9.64
N ARG A 77 -10.86 -1.99 -8.46
CA ARG A 77 -10.01 -1.12 -7.63
C ARG A 77 -8.57 -1.06 -8.16
N ILE A 78 -8.20 -1.92 -9.10
CA ILE A 78 -6.86 -1.94 -9.68
C ILE A 78 -6.79 -1.10 -10.96
N ARG A 79 -5.70 -0.36 -11.08
CA ARG A 79 -5.24 0.29 -12.31
C ARG A 79 -4.70 -0.76 -13.28
N GLN A 80 -5.55 -1.25 -14.17
CA GLN A 80 -5.23 -2.35 -15.10
C GLN A 80 -4.02 -2.05 -15.97
N ASP A 81 -3.89 -0.80 -16.43
CA ASP A 81 -2.75 -0.31 -17.20
C ASP A 81 -1.42 -0.52 -16.46
N LEU A 82 -1.39 -0.20 -15.16
CA LEU A 82 -0.21 -0.38 -14.33
C LEU A 82 0.01 -1.83 -13.92
N ALA A 83 -1.07 -2.58 -13.66
CA ALA A 83 -0.98 -3.99 -13.31
C ALA A 83 -0.36 -4.81 -14.46
N GLU A 84 -0.77 -4.54 -15.70
CA GLU A 84 -0.18 -5.18 -16.88
C GLU A 84 1.28 -4.73 -17.10
N GLN A 85 1.53 -3.43 -17.05
CA GLN A 85 2.88 -2.88 -17.28
C GLN A 85 3.92 -3.38 -16.26
N LEU A 86 3.51 -3.55 -15.00
CA LEU A 86 4.40 -3.93 -13.90
C LEU A 86 4.34 -5.44 -13.60
N GLY A 87 3.42 -6.19 -14.21
CA GLY A 87 3.23 -7.62 -13.93
C GLY A 87 2.71 -7.88 -12.50
N ILE A 88 1.76 -7.07 -12.04
CA ILE A 88 1.10 -7.25 -10.74
C ILE A 88 0.07 -8.37 -10.89
N THR A 89 0.25 -9.45 -10.12
CA THR A 89 -0.64 -10.60 -10.07
C THR A 89 -1.36 -10.71 -8.74
N THR A 90 -0.83 -10.13 -7.66
CA THR A 90 -1.51 -10.03 -6.36
C THR A 90 -1.16 -8.71 -5.69
N ALA A 91 -2.10 -8.17 -4.92
CA ALA A 91 -1.90 -6.93 -4.17
C ALA A 91 -2.66 -6.96 -2.85
N LEU A 92 -2.10 -6.30 -1.85
CA LEU A 92 -2.74 -6.06 -0.56
C LEU A 92 -2.46 -4.62 -0.15
N ALA A 93 -3.48 -3.92 0.32
CA ALA A 93 -3.32 -2.60 0.90
C ALA A 93 -4.15 -2.47 2.18
N VAL A 94 -3.62 -1.76 3.17
CA VAL A 94 -4.27 -1.51 4.46
C VAL A 94 -4.21 -0.03 4.82
N PRO A 95 -5.24 0.51 5.47
CA PRO A 95 -5.26 1.91 5.89
C PRO A 95 -4.35 2.14 7.10
N VAL A 96 -3.72 3.31 7.16
CA VAL A 96 -3.02 3.82 8.35
C VAL A 96 -3.87 4.91 8.98
N LYS A 97 -4.26 4.71 10.25
CA LYS A 97 -5.14 5.62 10.99
C LYS A 97 -4.43 6.20 12.21
N HIS A 98 -4.27 7.51 12.27
CA HIS A 98 -3.70 8.20 13.43
C HIS A 98 -4.76 9.14 14.04
N ASN A 99 -5.03 8.99 15.34
CA ASN A 99 -6.06 9.75 16.07
C ASN A 99 -7.44 9.77 15.38
N GLY A 100 -7.85 8.63 14.80
CA GLY A 100 -9.13 8.49 14.10
C GLY A 100 -9.17 9.06 12.68
N ALA A 101 -8.09 9.71 12.22
CA ALA A 101 -7.96 10.21 10.85
C ALA A 101 -7.17 9.22 9.98
N LEU A 102 -7.60 9.03 8.73
CA LEU A 102 -6.85 8.30 7.72
C LEU A 102 -5.68 9.18 7.23
N VAL A 103 -4.45 8.77 7.57
CA VAL A 103 -3.24 9.53 7.26
C VAL A 103 -2.43 8.90 6.12
N GLY A 104 -2.79 7.70 5.69
CA GLY A 104 -2.06 7.00 4.64
C GLY A 104 -2.50 5.56 4.45
N ALA A 105 -1.72 4.82 3.69
CA ALA A 105 -1.90 3.39 3.46
C ALA A 105 -0.55 2.68 3.33
N LEU A 106 -0.50 1.41 3.72
CA LEU A 106 0.58 0.51 3.37
C LEU A 106 0.10 -0.38 2.22
N MET A 107 0.94 -0.57 1.21
CA MET A 107 0.60 -1.40 0.06
C MET A 107 1.75 -2.32 -0.30
N VAL A 108 1.42 -3.55 -0.66
CA VAL A 108 2.36 -4.59 -1.10
C VAL A 108 1.88 -5.23 -2.38
N LEU A 109 2.83 -5.55 -3.26
CA LEU A 109 2.57 -6.12 -4.58
C LEU A 109 3.39 -7.39 -4.74
N ASN A 110 2.72 -8.45 -5.21
CA ASN A 110 3.23 -9.79 -5.48
C ASN A 110 3.98 -10.44 -4.32
N ARG A 111 3.61 -11.65 -3.92
CA ARG A 111 4.47 -12.41 -2.99
C ARG A 111 5.71 -12.93 -3.71
N LEU A 112 6.84 -12.94 -3.00
CA LEU A 112 8.12 -13.46 -3.51
C LEU A 112 8.07 -14.95 -3.84
N ASP A 113 7.22 -15.72 -3.16
CA ASP A 113 7.03 -17.15 -3.40
C ASP A 113 6.00 -17.45 -4.51
N GLY A 114 5.43 -16.42 -5.14
CA GLY A 114 4.44 -16.55 -6.21
C GLY A 114 3.05 -16.96 -5.75
N THR A 115 2.81 -17.10 -4.45
CA THR A 115 1.48 -17.41 -3.90
C THR A 115 0.64 -16.14 -3.70
N GLU A 116 -0.62 -16.31 -3.30
CA GLU A 116 -1.50 -15.19 -2.98
C GLU A 116 -1.28 -14.67 -1.57
N PHE A 117 -1.46 -13.37 -1.37
CA PHE A 117 -1.64 -12.83 -0.03
C PHE A 117 -2.92 -13.42 0.58
N THR A 118 -2.90 -13.69 1.87
CA THR A 118 -4.05 -14.23 2.60
C THR A 118 -4.48 -13.26 3.69
N GLN A 119 -5.56 -13.63 4.40
CA GLN A 119 -5.99 -12.90 5.58
C GLN A 119 -4.92 -12.87 6.68
N THR A 120 -3.98 -13.83 6.70
CA THR A 120 -2.84 -13.80 7.63
C THR A 120 -1.91 -12.63 7.33
N GLU A 121 -1.57 -12.38 6.07
CA GLU A 121 -0.77 -11.22 5.68
C GLU A 121 -1.53 -9.91 5.85
N GLU A 122 -2.83 -9.89 5.55
CA GLU A 122 -3.68 -8.74 5.81
C GLU A 122 -3.66 -8.35 7.29
N GLN A 123 -3.87 -9.30 8.19
CA GLN A 123 -3.86 -9.04 9.63
C GLN A 123 -2.48 -8.59 10.11
N ALA A 124 -1.40 -9.25 9.66
CA ALA A 124 -0.04 -8.83 10.03
C ALA A 124 0.25 -7.40 9.59
N LEU A 125 -0.21 -7.01 8.40
CA LEU A 125 -0.01 -5.66 7.88
C LEU A 125 -0.89 -4.63 8.61
N MET A 126 -2.11 -5.00 9.01
CA MET A 126 -2.98 -4.18 9.87
C MET A 126 -2.35 -3.93 11.25
N ASP A 127 -1.85 -4.96 11.92
CA ASP A 127 -1.19 -4.84 13.22
C ASP A 127 0.05 -3.94 13.13
N TYR A 128 0.80 -4.06 12.03
CA TYR A 128 1.93 -3.17 11.74
C TYR A 128 1.47 -1.73 11.46
N ALA A 129 0.38 -1.54 10.70
CA ALA A 129 -0.20 -0.22 10.43
C ALA A 129 -0.60 0.52 11.71
N GLU A 130 -1.16 -0.18 12.70
CA GLU A 130 -1.48 0.38 14.02
C GLU A 130 -0.21 0.82 14.77
N THR A 131 0.86 0.01 14.69
CA THR A 131 2.15 0.32 15.34
C THR A 131 2.79 1.57 14.74
N VAL A 132 2.80 1.71 13.41
CA VAL A 132 3.41 2.88 12.75
C VAL A 132 2.55 4.12 12.83
N ALA A 133 1.22 3.98 12.89
CA ALA A 133 0.32 5.10 13.09
C ALA A 133 0.61 5.84 14.41
N ALA A 134 0.93 5.12 15.48
CA ALA A 134 1.30 5.70 16.77
C ALA A 134 2.62 6.49 16.72
N ALA A 135 3.49 6.20 15.75
CA ALA A 135 4.76 6.90 15.55
C ALA A 135 4.64 8.15 14.65
N GLY A 136 3.54 8.29 13.91
CA GLY A 136 3.32 9.32 12.89
C GLY A 136 4.01 9.03 11.55
N LEU A 137 3.39 9.46 10.44
CA LEU A 137 3.96 9.36 9.09
C LEU A 137 4.75 10.63 8.68
N ASP A 138 4.90 11.60 9.58
CA ASP A 138 5.44 12.94 9.31
C ASP A 138 6.99 13.01 9.26
N CYS A 139 7.65 11.91 8.89
CA CYS A 139 9.11 11.77 8.97
C CYS A 139 9.87 12.42 7.79
#